data_AF-A0A6S6R2K8-F1
#
_entry.id   AF-A0A6S6R2K8-F1
#
_cell.length_a   1.000
_cell.length_b   1.000
_cell.length_c   1.000
_cell.angle_alpha   90.00
_cell.angle_beta   90.00
_cell.angle_gamma   90.00
#
_symmetry.space_group_name_H-M   'P 1'
#
loop_
_entity.id
_entity.type
_entity.pdbx_description
1 polymer ?
#
loop_
_entity_poly.entity_id
_entity_poly.type
_entity_poly.pdbx_seq_one_letter_code
_entity_poly.pdbx_strand_id
1 'polypeptide(L)' 'MCPEELTLFATSLAIAIAKDRTTDEIDLTAVILSQIASSLATISIQRQQCEGKKGFDVEEGTDSGNTSSIIITS' A
#
# COMPACT_ATOMS: atom_id res chain seq x y z
N MET A 1 14.73 -7.17 12.51
CA MET A 1 13.89 -8.10 13.29
C MET A 1 13.84 -9.39 12.52
N CYS A 2 14.16 -10.51 13.16
CA CYS A 2 14.07 -11.81 12.51
C CYS A 2 12.60 -12.22 12.35
N PRO A 3 12.25 -13.07 11.37
CA PRO A 3 10.86 -13.54 11.19
C PRO A 3 10.26 -14.14 12.46
N GLU A 4 11.07 -14.88 13.22
CA GLU A 4 10.67 -15.56 14.46
C GLU A 4 10.35 -14.56 15.58
N GLU A 5 11.16 -13.50 15.71
CA GLU A 5 10.94 -12.43 16.68
C GLU A 5 9.66 -11.65 16.37
N LEU A 6 9.39 -11.42 15.07
CA LEU A 6 8.16 -10.78 14.62
C LEU A 6 6.94 -11.60 14.99
N THR A 7 6.98 -12.90 14.72
CA THR A 7 5.87 -13.80 15.07
C THR A 7 5.65 -13.82 16.58
N LEU A 8 6.71 -13.96 17.37
CA LEU A 8 6.60 -13.97 18.84
C LEU A 8 6.01 -12.67 19.38
N PHE A 9 6.46 -11.53 18.86
CA PHE A 9 5.92 -10.23 19.23
C PHE A 9 4.44 -10.09 18.85
N ALA A 10 4.07 -10.44 17.62
CA ALA A 10 2.70 -10.38 17.14
C ALA A 10 1.76 -11.28 17.96
N THR A 11 2.20 -12.50 18.29
CA THR A 11 1.46 -13.42 19.15
C THR A 11 1.31 -12.86 20.57
N SER A 12 2.38 -12.33 21.17
CA SER A 12 2.32 -11.71 22.49
C SER A 12 1.37 -10.51 22.52
N LEU A 13 1.37 -9.69 21.47
CA LEU A 13 0.47 -8.55 21.33
C LEU A 13 -0.98 -9.00 21.18
N ALA A 14 -1.25 -10.02 20.37
CA ALA A 14 -2.60 -10.57 20.20
C ALA A 14 -3.16 -11.11 21.52
N ILE A 15 -2.36 -11.82 22.32
CA ILE A 15 -2.74 -12.30 23.65
C ILE A 15 -3.05 -11.12 24.58
N ALA A 16 -2.24 -10.06 24.56
CA ALA A 16 -2.46 -8.89 25.39
C ALA A 16 -3.74 -8.12 25.01
N ILE A 17 -4.06 -8.05 23.71
CA ILE A 17 -5.29 -7.42 23.20
C ILE A 17 -6.53 -8.24 23.58
N ALA A 18 -6.45 -9.57 23.46
CA ALA A 18 -7.57 -10.46 23.75
C ALA A 18 -7.87 -10.61 25.25
N LYS A 19 -6.91 -10.25 26.12
CA LYS A 19 -7.06 -10.36 27.57
C LYS A 19 -8.23 -9.50 28.06
N ASP A 20 -9.12 -10.11 28.84
CA ASP A 20 -10.30 -9.47 29.44
C ASP A 20 -11.23 -8.83 28.39
N ARG A 21 -11.31 -9.41 27.19
CA ARG A 21 -12.23 -9.02 26.12
C ARG A 21 -13.20 -10.14 25.80
N THR A 22 -14.39 -9.78 25.35
CA THR A 22 -15.35 -10.75 24.83
C THR A 22 -14.97 -11.18 23.42
N THR A 23 -15.53 -12.31 22.95
CA THR A 23 -15.33 -12.78 21.58
C THR A 23 -15.76 -11.72 20.55
N ASP A 24 -16.89 -11.06 20.77
CA ASP A 24 -17.40 -10.02 19.87
C ASP A 24 -16.43 -8.82 19.75
N GLU A 25 -15.81 -8.41 20.87
CA GLU A 25 -14.80 -7.36 20.89
C GLU A 25 -13.52 -7.77 20.16
N ILE A 26 -13.12 -9.04 20.29
CA ILE A 26 -11.96 -9.60 19.56
C ILE A 26 -12.24 -9.64 18.06
N ASP A 27 -13.43 -10.08 17.65
CA ASP A 27 -13.84 -10.14 16.25
C ASP A 27 -13.87 -8.73 15.62
N LEU A 28 -14.45 -7.75 16.32
CA LEU A 28 -14.43 -6.36 15.89
C LEU A 28 -13.00 -5.83 15.76
N THR A 29 -12.12 -6.14 16.71
CA THR A 29 -10.72 -5.73 16.68
C THR A 29 -9.98 -6.34 15.49
N ALA A 30 -10.23 -7.61 15.18
CA ALA A 30 -9.66 -8.29 14.02
C ALA A 30 -10.10 -7.62 12.69
N VAL A 31 -11.36 -7.22 12.58
CA VAL A 31 -11.88 -6.48 11.41
C VAL A 31 -11.16 -5.14 11.26
N ILE A 32 -11.02 -4.38 12.34
CA ILE A 32 -10.35 -3.07 12.33
C ILE A 32 -8.88 -3.21 11.93
N LEU A 33 -8.14 -4.14 12.53
CA LEU A 33 -6.73 -4.37 12.20
C LEU A 33 -6.54 -4.79 10.74
N SER A 34 -7.46 -5.59 10.20
CA SER A 34 -7.45 -6.00 8.78
C SER A 34 -7.69 -4.82 7.84
N GLN A 35 -8.60 -3.91 8.20
CA GLN A 35 -8.83 -2.68 7.44
C GLN A 35 -7.61 -1.76 7.46
N ILE A 36 -6.99 -1.58 8.64
CA ILE A 36 -5.76 -0.79 8.79
C ILE A 36 -4.64 -1.39 7.92
N ALA A 37 -4.42 -2.70 7.98
CA ALA A 37 -3.42 -3.38 7.16
C ALA A 37 -3.66 -3.16 5.66
N SER A 38 -4.92 -3.23 5.23
CA SER A 38 -5.30 -2.98 3.84
C SER A 38 -5.00 -1.53 3.41
N SER A 39 -5.36 -0.54 4.24
CA SER A 39 -5.05 0.86 3.97
C SER A 39 -3.55 1.13 3.91
N LEU A 40 -2.77 0.55 4.83
CA LEU A 40 -1.30 0.67 4.81
C LEU A 40 -0.70 0.06 3.54
N ALA A 41 -1.20 -1.10 3.09
CA ALA A 41 -0.76 -1.71 1.84
C ALA A 41 -1.05 -0.80 0.63
N THR A 42 -2.25 -0.21 0.57
CA THR A 42 -2.60 0.78 -0.47
C THR A 42 -1.66 1.98 -0.44
N ILE A 43 -1.42 2.57 0.73
CA ILE A 43 -0.52 3.72 0.88
C ILE A 43 0.91 3.35 0.45
N SER A 44 1.41 2.16 0.82
CA SER A 44 2.75 1.70 0.44
C SER A 44 2.90 1.60 -1.08
N ILE A 45 1.89 1.04 -1.78
CA ILE A 45 1.88 0.95 -3.24
C ILE A 45 1.85 2.34 -3.87
N GLN A 46 0.99 3.23 -3.37
CA GLN A 46 0.90 4.61 -3.85
C GLN A 46 2.23 5.36 -3.66
N ARG A 47 2.88 5.20 -2.51
CA ARG A 47 4.20 5.78 -2.25
C ARG A 47 5.24 5.25 -3.21
N GLN A 48 5.29 3.94 -3.43
CA GLN A 48 6.23 3.33 -4.39
C GLN A 48 6.04 3.87 -5.81
N GLN A 49 4.79 4.07 -6.26
CA GLN A 49 4.50 4.62 -7.58
C GLN A 49 4.83 6.11 -7.71
N CYS A 50 4.60 6.90 -6.66
CA CYS A 50 4.94 8.33 -6.63
C CYS A 50 6.45 8.58 -6.49
N GLU A 51 7.15 7.78 -5.67
CA GLU A 51 8.60 7.85 -5.46
C GLU A 51 9.36 7.25 -6.66
N GLY A 52 8.84 6.19 -7.29
CA GLY A 52 9.38 5.63 -8.54
C GLY A 52 9.21 6.53 -9.77
N LYS A 53 8.30 7.51 -9.71
CA LYS A 53 8.15 8.57 -10.73
C LYS A 53 9.15 9.71 -10.60
N LYS A 54 9.95 9.77 -9.52
CA LYS A 54 10.95 10.81 -9.28
C LYS A 54 12.31 10.54 -9.95
N GLY A 55 12.41 9.52 -10.79
CA GLY A 55 13.63 9.11 -11.50
C GLY A 55 13.53 9.17 -13.03
N PHE A 56 12.71 10.06 -13.60
CA PHE A 56 12.64 10.25 -15.06
C PHE A 56 12.69 11.73 -15.45
N ASP A 57 13.80 12.37 -15.10
CA ASP A 57 14.36 13.56 -15.76
C ASP A 57 15.88 13.24 -15.81
N VAL A 58 16.63 13.12 -16.91
CA VAL A 58 16.67 13.83 -18.19
C VAL A 58 17.41 12.94 -19.21
N GLU A 59 16.90 12.76 -20.43
CA GLU A 59 17.73 12.85 -21.63
C GLU A 59 17.03 13.78 -22.61
N GLU A 60 17.56 14.99 -22.73
CA GLU A 60 17.26 15.93 -23.79
C GLU A 60 17.90 15.38 -25.09
N GLY A 61 17.06 14.99 -26.04
CA GLY A 61 17.49 14.45 -27.33
C GLY A 61 16.39 14.67 -28.37
N THR A 62 16.53 15.77 -29.11
CA THR A 62 15.88 16.15 -30.36
C THR A 62 15.22 15.03 -31.20
N ASP A 63 13.98 15.29 -31.61
CA ASP A 63 13.51 15.34 -33.01
C ASP A 63 12.24 14.55 -33.36
N SER A 64 11.36 15.30 -34.03
CA SER A 64 10.38 14.93 -35.06
C SER A 64 9.37 13.79 -34.84
N GLY A 65 8.09 14.19 -34.90
CA GLY A 65 7.19 13.53 -35.84
C GLY A 65 6.05 12.71 -35.23
N ASN A 66 4.90 13.36 -35.07
CA ASN A 66 3.63 13.01 -35.73
C ASN A 66 2.43 13.15 -34.78
N THR A 67 1.83 14.35 -34.77
CA THR A 67 0.45 14.54 -34.32
C THR A 67 -0.48 14.00 -35.41
N SER A 68 -0.92 12.75 -35.29
CA SER A 68 -2.05 12.26 -36.08
C SER A 68 -3.33 12.91 -35.55
N SER A 69 -3.65 14.10 -36.09
CA SER A 69 -4.98 14.70 -35.97
C SER A 69 -5.98 13.81 -36.70
N ILE A 70 -6.87 13.17 -35.95
CA ILE A 70 -8.07 12.54 -36.50
C ILE A 70 -8.96 13.66 -37.04
N ILE A 71 -9.07 13.75 -38.37
CA ILE A 71 -10.07 14.60 -39.04
C ILE A 71 -11.39 13.82 -39.02
N ILE A 72 -12.37 14.28 -38.26
CA ILE A 72 -13.78 13.89 -38.45
C ILE A 72 -14.41 14.98 -39.32
N THR A 73 -14.56 14.69 -40.61
CA THR A 73 -15.42 15.48 -41.50
C THR A 73 -16.86 15.02 -41.39
N SER A 74 -17.75 16.01 -41.49
CA SER A 74 -19.20 16.07 -41.23
C SER A 74 -20.07 14.92 -41.71
#